data_AF-A0A3D3Z8G7-F1
#
_entry.id   AF-A0A3D3Z8G7-F1
#
_cell.length_a   1.000
_cell.length_b   1.000
_cell.length_c   1.000
_cell.angle_alpha   90.00
_cell.angle_beta   90.00
_cell.angle_gamma   90.00
#
_symmetry.space_group_name_H-M   'P 1'
#
loop_
_entity.id
_entity.type
_entity.pdbx_description
1 polymer ?
#
loop_
_entity_poly.entity_id
_entity_poly.type
_entity_poly.pdbx_seq_one_letter_code
_entity_poly.pdbx_strand_id
1 'polypeptide(L)' 'ARCEAAVSQTLLYGRPLPLADVSARVRRVEANAVQQAARDAIAAAEQGFAAAAAIGPAAGLAAAPLFTANFA' A
#
# COMPACT_ATOMS: atom_id res chain seq x y z
N ALA A 1 -19.64 -6.16 -6.82
CA ALA A 1 -19.56 -4.68 -6.83
C ALA A 1 -20.31 -4.00 -5.67
N ARG A 2 -21.62 -3.66 -5.75
CA ARG A 2 -22.27 -2.82 -4.70
C ARG A 2 -22.41 -3.53 -3.34
N CYS A 3 -22.88 -4.78 -3.32
CA CYS A 3 -23.01 -5.54 -2.07
C CYS A 3 -21.64 -5.87 -1.46
N GLU A 4 -20.69 -6.25 -2.30
CA GLU A 4 -19.30 -6.52 -1.91
C GLU A 4 -18.66 -5.31 -1.23
N ALA A 5 -18.76 -4.12 -1.81
CA ALA A 5 -18.20 -2.90 -1.21
C ALA A 5 -18.83 -2.60 0.16
N ALA A 6 -20.15 -2.74 0.30
CA ALA A 6 -20.84 -2.50 1.57
C ALA A 6 -20.42 -3.52 2.65
N VAL A 7 -20.31 -4.79 2.30
CA VAL A 7 -19.88 -5.86 3.23
C VAL A 7 -18.42 -5.68 3.61
N SER A 8 -17.51 -5.51 2.65
CA SER A 8 -16.08 -5.31 2.93
C SER A 8 -15.82 -4.09 3.80
N GLN A 9 -16.49 -2.96 3.52
CA GLN A 9 -16.34 -1.75 4.34
C GLN A 9 -16.91 -1.94 5.75
N THR A 10 -18.02 -2.67 5.89
CA THR A 10 -18.57 -2.97 7.21
C THR A 10 -17.64 -3.87 8.02
N LEU A 11 -17.02 -4.88 7.39
CA LEU A 11 -16.06 -5.76 8.04
C LEU A 11 -14.76 -5.04 8.44
N LEU A 12 -14.24 -4.16 7.58
CA LEU A 12 -12.96 -3.48 7.83
C LEU A 12 -13.10 -2.23 8.70
N TYR A 13 -14.22 -1.52 8.61
CA TYR A 13 -14.40 -0.19 9.20
C TYR A 13 -15.61 -0.08 10.13
N GLY A 14 -16.34 -1.18 10.37
CA GLY A 14 -17.55 -1.21 11.21
C GLY A 14 -18.79 -0.57 10.59
N ARG A 15 -18.64 0.12 9.45
CA ARG A 15 -19.73 0.77 8.71
C ARG A 15 -19.37 1.03 7.25
N PRO A 16 -20.36 1.14 6.35
CA PRO A 16 -20.13 1.67 5.02
C PRO A 16 -19.57 3.09 5.06
N LEU A 17 -18.65 3.42 4.15
CA LEU A 17 -18.08 4.75 4.03
C LEU A 17 -18.95 5.62 3.09
N PRO A 18 -19.42 6.79 3.53
CA PRO A 18 -20.15 7.71 2.64
C PRO A 18 -19.26 8.19 1.49
N LEU A 19 -19.78 8.20 0.27
CA LEU A 19 -19.02 8.63 -0.92
C LEU A 19 -18.51 10.07 -0.80
N ALA A 20 -19.28 10.94 -0.14
CA ALA A 20 -18.88 12.33 0.12
C ALA A 20 -17.62 12.40 1.00
N ASP A 21 -17.55 11.58 2.05
CA ASP A 21 -16.41 11.53 2.96
C ASP A 21 -15.17 10.98 2.27
N VAL A 22 -15.32 9.93 1.45
CA VAL A 22 -14.22 9.37 0.65
C VAL A 22 -13.69 10.42 -0.33
N SER A 23 -14.58 11.08 -1.09
CA SER A 23 -14.22 12.13 -2.04
C SER A 23 -13.50 13.30 -1.36
N ALA A 24 -14.03 13.79 -0.24
CA ALA A 24 -13.44 14.88 0.50
C ALA A 24 -12.04 14.52 1.06
N ARG A 25 -11.87 13.29 1.55
CA ARG A 25 -10.57 12.80 2.04
C ARG A 25 -9.55 12.70 0.92
N VAL A 26 -9.92 12.16 -0.24
CA VAL A 26 -9.03 12.05 -1.41
C VAL A 26 -8.58 13.44 -1.88
N ARG A 27 -9.48 14.41 -1.94
CA ARG A 27 -9.15 15.79 -2.37
C ARG A 27 -8.19 16.53 -1.43
N ARG A 28 -8.12 16.12 -0.16
CA ARG A 28 -7.22 16.72 0.85
C ARG A 28 -5.82 16.10 0.85
N VAL A 29 -5.55 15.10 0.00
CA VAL A 29 -4.23 14.48 -0.09
C VAL A 29 -3.27 15.44 -0.79
N GLU A 30 -2.33 15.99 -0.03
CA GLU A 30 -1.27 16.86 -0.54
C GLU A 30 0.00 16.09 -0.87
N ALA A 31 0.84 16.65 -1.75
CA ALA A 31 2.11 16.03 -2.15
C ALA A 31 3.02 15.68 -0.96
N ASN A 32 3.08 16.55 0.05
CA ASN A 32 3.87 16.32 1.26
C ASN A 32 3.36 15.11 2.06
N ALA A 33 2.04 14.92 2.13
CA ALA A 33 1.44 13.78 2.81
C ALA A 33 1.77 12.47 2.06
N VAL A 34 1.79 12.50 0.72
CA VAL A 34 2.19 11.36 -0.11
C VAL A 34 3.66 10.99 0.12
N GLN A 35 4.55 11.99 0.12
CA GLN A 35 5.98 11.77 0.37
C GLN A 35 6.22 11.23 1.79
N GLN A 36 5.51 11.75 2.79
CA GLN A 36 5.61 11.25 4.16
C GLN A 36 5.14 9.80 4.25
N ALA A 37 3.97 9.48 3.69
CA ALA A 37 3.45 8.12 3.68
C ALA A 37 4.40 7.14 2.95
N ALA A 38 5.09 7.59 1.89
CA ALA A 38 6.10 6.79 1.20
C ALA A 38 7.32 6.50 2.09
N ARG A 39 7.84 7.52 2.79
CA ARG A 39 8.95 7.34 3.74
C ARG A 39 8.56 6.43 4.90
N ASP A 40 7.36 6.60 5.46
CA ASP A 40 6.85 5.75 6.53
C ASP A 40 6.67 4.31 6.07
N ALA A 41 6.23 4.09 4.82
CA ALA A 41 6.09 2.75 4.25
C ALA A 41 7.45 2.06 4.03
N ILE A 42 8.47 2.80 3.60
CA ILE A 42 9.85 2.28 3.45
C ILE A 42 10.46 2.00 4.82
N ALA A 43 10.29 2.89 5.80
CA ALA A 43 10.78 2.69 7.17
C ALA A 43 10.07 1.52 7.87
N ALA A 44 8.76 1.34 7.68
CA ALA A 44 8.04 0.18 8.18
C ALA A 44 8.50 -1.13 7.52
N ALA A 45 9.03 -1.06 6.30
CA ALA A 45 9.61 -2.19 5.59
C ALA A 45 11.03 -2.58 6.06
N GLU A 46 11.60 -1.91 7.08
CA GLU A 46 12.92 -2.26 7.67
C GLU A 46 13.01 -3.73 8.18
N GLN A 47 11.89 -4.46 8.29
CA GLN A 47 11.87 -5.89 8.63
C GLN A 47 11.69 -6.84 7.43
N GLY A 48 11.57 -6.35 6.21
CA GLY A 48 11.39 -7.21 5.05
C GLY A 48 11.57 -6.46 3.74
N PHE A 49 12.53 -6.92 2.93
CA PHE A 49 12.60 -6.66 1.50
C PHE A 49 11.22 -6.56 0.87
N ALA A 50 11.05 -5.73 -0.17
CA ALA A 50 9.84 -5.74 -0.99
C ALA A 50 9.45 -7.20 -1.28
N ALA A 51 8.28 -7.61 -0.78
CA ALA A 51 7.90 -9.01 -0.78
C ALA A 51 7.82 -9.51 -2.24
N ALA A 52 8.78 -10.35 -2.62
CA ALA A 52 8.89 -10.89 -3.96
C ALA A 52 8.32 -12.32 -3.98
N ALA A 53 7.21 -12.52 -4.66
CA ALA A 53 6.76 -13.87 -4.98
C ALA A 53 7.47 -14.35 -6.26
N ALA A 54 8.05 -15.55 -6.23
CA ALA A 54 8.71 -16.16 -7.39
C ALA A 54 8.23 -17.59 -7.62
N ILE A 55 8.12 -18.00 -8.88
CA ILE A 55 7.80 -19.36 -9.30
C ILE A 55 8.90 -19.82 -10.25
N GLY A 56 9.54 -20.96 -9.96
CA GLY A 56 10.67 -21.49 -10.73
C GLY A 56 12.05 -21.13 -10.13
N PRO A 57 13.15 -21.20 -10.92
CA PRO A 57 14.50 -20.90 -10.43
C PRO A 57 14.63 -19.43 -9.98
N ALA A 58 14.75 -19.20 -8.67
CA ALA A 58 14.79 -17.87 -8.06
C ALA A 58 16.19 -17.43 -7.59
N ALA A 59 17.23 -18.19 -7.95
CA ALA A 59 18.60 -17.86 -7.62
C ALA A 59 18.97 -16.47 -8.18
N GLY A 60 19.46 -15.57 -7.32
CA GLY A 60 19.83 -14.20 -7.70
C GLY A 60 18.69 -13.17 -7.67
N LEU A 61 17.43 -13.57 -7.44
CA LEU A 61 16.30 -12.63 -7.39
C LEU A 61 16.45 -11.58 -6.29
N ALA A 62 16.90 -11.99 -5.11
CA ALA A 62 17.17 -11.09 -3.98
C ALA A 62 18.29 -10.08 -4.26
N ALA A 63 19.17 -10.35 -5.23
CA ALA A 63 20.24 -9.44 -5.65
C ALA A 63 19.81 -8.51 -6.80
N ALA A 64 18.61 -8.71 -7.37
CA ALA A 64 18.16 -7.90 -8.49
C ALA A 64 17.99 -6.43 -8.05
N PRO A 65 18.44 -5.46 -8.86
CA PRO A 65 18.40 -4.04 -8.51
C PRO A 65 17.02 -3.54 -8.07
N LEU A 66 15.94 -4.14 -8.55
CA LEU A 66 14.57 -3.77 -8.14
C LEU A 66 14.25 -4.09 -6.68
N PHE A 67 14.93 -5.05 -6.06
CA PHE A 67 14.75 -5.45 -4.65
C PHE A 67 15.84 -4.89 -3.73
N THR A 68 16.95 -4.42 -4.31
CA THR A 68 18.12 -3.89 -3.58
C THR A 68 18.32 -2.39 -3.76
N ALA A 69 17.63 -1.75 -4.73
CA ALA A 69 17.64 -0.30 -4.87
C ALA A 69 16.94 0.31 -3.67
N ASN A 70 17.73 0.98 -2.85
CA ASN A 70 17.24 1.79 -1.76
C ASN A 70 16.64 3.08 -2.37
N PHE A 71 15.32 3.14 -2.52
CA PHE A 71 14.61 4.34 -2.99
C PHE A 71 14.44 5.38 -1.87
N ALA A 72 15.51 5.60 -1.09
CA ALA A 72 15.58 6.57 0.00
C ALA A 72 16.02 7.96 -0.49
#